data_AF-A0A3M6RQR1-F1
#
_entry.id   AF-A0A3M6RQR1-F1
#
_cell.length_a   1.000
_cell.length_b   1.000
_cell.length_c   1.000
_cell.angle_alpha   90.00
_cell.angle_beta   90.00
_cell.angle_gamma   90.00
#
_symmetry.space_group_name_H-M   'P 1'
#
loop_
_entity.id
_entity.type
_entity.pdbx_description
1 polymer ?
#
loop_
_entity_poly.entity_id
_entity_poly.type
_entity_poly.pdbx_seq_one_letter_code
_entity_poly.pdbx_strand_id
1 'polypeptide(L)' 'MSDPQRTFFGLPILDERLVAESDIARLPFYDFWRESHKGSAMMLKDGKTFVYLHDWEAFCRLFITTGRHRFMPKDDAFSS' A
#
# COMPACT_ATOMS: atom_id res chain seq x y z
N MET A 1 18.82 -1.26 -21.22
CA MET A 1 17.52 -1.76 -20.70
C MET A 1 17.27 -0.98 -19.43
N SER A 2 16.17 -0.22 -19.37
CA SER A 2 15.82 0.52 -18.14
C SER A 2 15.48 -0.47 -17.04
N ASP A 3 15.89 -0.19 -15.81
CA ASP A 3 15.50 -1.02 -14.67
C ASP A 3 13.96 -1.04 -14.53
N PRO A 4 13.37 -2.19 -14.16
CA PRO A 4 11.94 -2.24 -13.87
C PRO A 4 11.60 -1.23 -12.77
N GLN A 5 10.57 -0.42 -12.99
CA GLN A 5 10.14 0.55 -11.98
C GLN A 5 9.62 -0.19 -10.74
N ARG A 6 10.05 0.27 -9.56
CA ARG A 6 9.71 -0.35 -8.27
C ARG A 6 9.10 0.65 -7.31
N THR A 7 8.28 0.13 -6.41
CA THR A 7 7.66 0.92 -5.33
C THR A 7 8.65 1.22 -4.20
N PHE A 8 8.24 2.02 -3.21
CA PHE A 8 9.01 2.32 -1.99
C PHE A 8 9.56 1.08 -1.26
N PHE A 9 8.87 -0.06 -1.37
CA PHE A 9 9.25 -1.32 -0.74
C PHE A 9 9.80 -2.35 -1.73
N GLY A 10 10.24 -1.90 -2.91
CA GLY A 10 10.90 -2.77 -3.89
C GLY A 10 9.97 -3.69 -4.67
N LEU A 11 8.65 -3.54 -4.54
CA LEU A 11 7.68 -4.36 -5.29
C LEU A 11 7.66 -3.96 -6.78
N PRO A 12 7.45 -4.91 -7.70
CA PRO A 12 7.33 -4.62 -9.12
C PRO A 12 6.08 -3.79 -9.42
N ILE A 13 6.21 -2.84 -10.35
CA ILE A 13 5.07 -2.10 -10.90
C ILE A 13 4.66 -2.76 -12.22
N LEU A 14 3.40 -3.15 -12.30
CA LEU A 14 2.78 -3.80 -13.46
C LEU A 14 1.91 -2.79 -14.20
N ASP A 15 1.94 -2.84 -15.53
CA ASP A 15 1.17 -1.94 -16.41
C ASP A 15 1.30 -0.46 -15.99
N GLU A 16 2.47 -0.06 -15.46
CA GLU A 16 2.81 1.28 -14.94
C GLU A 16 1.96 1.80 -13.77
N ARG A 17 0.96 1.05 -13.31
CA ARG A 17 -0.07 1.56 -12.39
C ARG A 17 -0.61 0.55 -11.38
N LEU A 18 -0.12 -0.69 -11.39
CA LEU A 18 -0.63 -1.77 -10.54
C LEU A 18 0.49 -2.40 -9.73
N VAL A 19 0.13 -2.84 -8.53
CA VAL A 19 0.98 -3.64 -7.64
C VAL A 19 0.19 -4.88 -7.27
N ALA A 20 0.78 -6.06 -7.39
CA ALA A 20 0.08 -7.30 -7.05
C ALA A 20 -0.13 -7.41 -5.53
N GLU A 21 -1.36 -7.71 -5.10
CA GLU A 21 -1.65 -7.94 -3.67
C GLU A 21 -0.79 -9.07 -3.11
N SER A 22 -0.53 -10.11 -3.90
CA SER A 22 0.33 -11.24 -3.51
C SER A 22 1.77 -10.83 -3.19
N ASP A 23 2.29 -9.78 -3.84
CA ASP A 23 3.62 -9.27 -3.55
C ASP A 23 3.61 -8.41 -2.28
N ILE A 24 2.56 -7.62 -2.08
CA ILE A 24 2.33 -6.88 -0.83
C ILE A 24 2.19 -7.83 0.36
N ALA A 25 1.53 -8.99 0.16
CA ALA A 25 1.35 -10.03 1.18
C ALA A 25 2.64 -10.66 1.69
N ARG A 26 3.77 -10.44 1.01
CA ARG A 26 5.09 -10.92 1.43
C ARG A 26 5.82 -9.90 2.32
N LEU A 27 5.28 -8.70 2.49
CA LEU A 27 5.86 -7.68 3.36
C LEU A 27 5.48 -7.92 4.83
N PRO A 28 6.37 -7.61 5.78
CA PRO A 28 6.15 -7.90 7.20
C PRO A 28 5.01 -7.09 7.86
N PHE A 29 4.46 -6.11 7.14
CA PHE A 29 3.36 -5.24 7.59
C PHE A 29 2.09 -5.43 6.75
N TYR A 30 1.95 -6.58 6.06
CA TYR A 30 0.77 -6.84 5.23
C TYR A 30 -0.55 -6.66 5.98
N ASP A 31 -0.68 -7.21 7.18
CA ASP A 31 -1.94 -7.11 7.95
C ASP A 31 -2.27 -5.65 8.28
N PHE A 32 -1.26 -4.88 8.67
CA PHE A 32 -1.39 -3.44 8.94
C PHE A 32 -1.83 -2.66 7.69
N TRP A 33 -1.23 -2.96 6.53
CA TRP A 33 -1.67 -2.39 5.26
C TRP A 33 -3.10 -2.83 4.92
N ARG A 34 -3.44 -4.11 5.09
CA ARG A 34 -4.74 -4.67 4.74
C ARG A 34 -5.86 -3.99 5.50
N GLU A 35 -5.64 -3.68 6.77
CA GLU A 35 -6.55 -2.88 7.58
C GLU A 35 -6.73 -1.47 7.04
N SER A 36 -5.64 -0.81 6.64
CA SER A 36 -5.67 0.51 6.00
C SER A 36 -6.42 0.55 4.66
N HIS A 37 -6.53 -0.60 4.01
CA HIS A 37 -7.03 -0.74 2.66
C HIS A 37 -8.46 -1.29 2.61
N LYS A 38 -9.07 -1.63 3.76
CA LYS A 38 -10.47 -2.06 3.87
C LYS A 38 -11.39 -1.04 3.18
N GLY A 39 -12.23 -1.52 2.27
CA GLY A 39 -13.16 -0.70 1.50
C GLY A 39 -12.56 0.05 0.30
N SER A 40 -11.26 -0.10 0.02
CA SER A 40 -10.64 0.48 -1.18
C SER A 40 -10.98 -0.34 -2.42
N ALA A 41 -11.04 0.32 -3.58
CA ALA A 41 -11.26 -0.36 -4.85
C ALA A 41 -9.98 -1.14 -5.24
N MET A 42 -10.14 -2.43 -5.52
CA MET A 42 -9.07 -3.29 -6.04
C MET A 42 -9.42 -3.74 -7.46
N MET A 43 -8.40 -4.00 -8.26
CA MET A 43 -8.58 -4.57 -9.60
C MET A 43 -8.47 -6.09 -9.54
N LEU A 44 -9.48 -6.79 -10.04
CA LEU A 44 -9.43 -8.23 -10.28
C LEU A 44 -9.10 -8.47 -11.76
N LYS A 45 -7.98 -9.13 -12.04
CA LYS A 45 -7.56 -9.48 -13.40
C LYS A 45 -6.98 -10.89 -13.38
N ASP A 46 -7.49 -11.78 -14.23
CA ASP A 46 -7.05 -13.18 -14.34
C ASP A 46 -7.04 -13.94 -13.00
N GLY A 47 -8.04 -13.68 -12.13
CA GLY A 47 -8.13 -14.30 -10.80
C GLY A 47 -7.12 -13.79 -9.78
N LYS A 48 -6.36 -12.74 -10.10
CA LYS A 48 -5.41 -12.08 -9.20
C LYS A 48 -5.91 -10.69 -8.82
N THR A 49 -5.65 -10.32 -7.56
CA THR A 49 -5.96 -9.01 -7.01
C THR A 49 -4.78 -8.07 -7.20
N PHE A 50 -5.07 -6.86 -7.67
CA PHE A 50 -4.11 -5.78 -7.84
C PHE A 50 -4.60 -4.53 -7.12
N VAL A 51 -3.62 -3.81 -6.58
CA VAL A 51 -3.78 -2.52 -5.92
C VAL A 51 -3.31 -1.44 -6.87
N TYR A 52 -4.04 -0.33 -6.96
CA TYR A 52 -3.58 0.80 -7.73
C TYR A 52 -2.32 1.42 -7.12
N LEU A 53 -1.34 1.73 -7.96
CA LEU A 53 -0.05 2.26 -7.53
C LEU A 53 -0.21 3.53 -6.69
N HIS A 54 -1.11 4.45 -7.08
CA HIS A 54 -1.32 5.69 -6.33
C HIS A 54 -1.86 5.45 -4.92
N ASP A 55 -2.74 4.46 -4.72
CA ASP A 55 -3.26 4.09 -3.40
C ASP A 55 -2.16 3.45 -2.54
N TRP A 56 -1.38 2.55 -3.14
CA TRP A 56 -0.23 1.94 -2.49
C TRP A 56 0.78 3.00 -2.05
N GLU A 57 1.15 3.93 -2.93
CA GLU A 57 2.09 4.99 -2.62
C GLU A 57 1.56 5.98 -1.58
N ALA A 58 0.26 6.29 -1.58
CA ALA A 58 -0.36 7.12 -0.56
C ALA A 58 -0.25 6.47 0.83
N PHE A 59 -0.52 5.16 0.91
CA PHE A 59 -0.27 4.40 2.14
C PHE A 59 1.22 4.44 2.52
N CYS A 60 2.13 4.15 1.58
CA CYS A 60 3.57 4.12 1.86
C CYS A 60 4.06 5.45 2.42
N ARG A 61 3.66 6.57 1.80
CA ARG A 61 4.03 7.91 2.27
C ARG A 61 3.56 8.16 3.70
N LEU A 62 2.30 7.82 4.02
CA LEU A 62 1.77 7.98 5.37
C LEU A 62 2.51 7.08 6.37
N PHE A 63 2.71 5.81 6.02
CA PHE A 63 3.37 4.82 6.87
C PHE A 63 4.83 5.17 7.14
N ILE A 64 5.60 5.56 6.12
CA ILE A 64 7.00 5.98 6.28
C ILE A 64 7.11 7.25 7.14
N THR A 65 6.19 8.20 6.95
CA THR A 65 6.26 9.50 7.65
C THR A 65 5.82 9.40 9.11
N THR A 66 4.82 8.57 9.40
CA THR A 66 4.11 8.60 10.70
C THR A 66 4.10 7.26 11.43
N GLY A 67 4.44 6.16 10.77
CA GLY A 67 4.21 4.80 11.28
C GLY A 67 2.73 4.43 11.39
N ARG A 68 1.81 5.24 10.84
CA ARG A 68 0.34 5.04 10.97
C ARG A 68 -0.32 4.74 9.63
N HIS A 69 -1.58 4.32 9.70
CA HIS A 69 -2.48 4.26 8.55
C HIS A 69 -3.75 5.09 8.74
N ARG A 70 -4.52 5.30 7.66
CA ARG A 70 -5.66 6.25 7.59
C ARG A 70 -6.82 6.02 8.57
N PHE A 71 -6.87 4.86 9.23
CA PHE A 71 -7.93 4.49 10.18
C PHE A 71 -7.44 4.44 11.63
N MET A 72 -6.15 4.69 11.89
CA MET A 72 -5.68 4.81 13.26
C MET A 72 -6.19 6.12 13.87
N PRO A 73 -6.61 6.12 15.15
CA PRO A 73 -6.89 7.35 15.89
C PRO A 73 -5.68 8.29 15.83
N LYS A 74 -5.95 9.59 15.72
CA LYS A 74 -4.93 10.59 16.01
C LYS A 74 -4.70 10.55 17.52
N ASP A 75 -3.44 10.63 17.95
CA ASP A 75 -3.17 10.79 19.38
C ASP A 75 -3.59 12.21 19.74
N ASP A 76 -4.81 12.37 20.25
CA ASP A 76 -5.27 13.62 20.87
C ASP A 76 -4.68 13.79 22.28
N ALA A 77 -3.50 13.19 22.56
CA ALA A 77 -2.89 13.12 23.87
C ALA A 77 -2.16 14.41 24.31
N PHE A 78 -2.24 15.50 23.55
CA PHE A 78 -1.64 16.79 23.92
C PHE A 78 -2.51 18.01 23.58
N SER A 79 -3.82 17.87 23.50
CA SER A 79 -4.71 19.03 23.56
C SER A 79 -5.17 19.21 25.01
N SER A 80 -4.34 19.89 25.79
CA SER A 80 -4.71 20.44 27.10
C SER A 80 -4.96 21.93 27.00
#